data_AF-A0A6G1EWW1-F1
#
_entry.id   AF-A0A6G1EWW1-F1
#
_cell.length_a   1.000
_cell.length_b   1.000
_cell.length_c   1.000
_cell.angle_alpha   90.00
_cell.angle_beta   90.00
_cell.angle_gamma   90.00
#
_symmetry.space_group_name_H-M   'P 1'
#
loop_
_entity.id
_entity.type
_entity.pdbx_description
1 polymer ?
#
loop_
_entity_poly.entity_id
_entity_poly.type
_entity_poly.pdbx_seq_one_letter_code
_entity_poly.pdbx_strand_id
1 'polypeptide(L)'
;MGAPRIVISTNSQVAVGHIDKSYQARNPELTKYLAAFRRAETHFRGVTMVPRANIADADALAKATVANMPLPPHVMYDKHTRSPALKHAALHRGINRHDT
;
A
#
# COMPACT_ATOMS: atom_id res chain seq x y z
N MET A 1 1.60 -24.11 -17.44
CA MET A 1 0.21 -23.62 -17.28
C MET A 1 0.29 -22.19 -16.79
N GLY A 2 -0.35 -21.27 -17.52
CA GLY A 2 -0.02 -19.84 -17.52
C GLY A 2 -0.45 -19.11 -16.25
N ALA A 3 0.38 -18.15 -15.82
CA ALA A 3 0.11 -17.31 -14.68
C ALA A 3 -1.25 -16.59 -14.80
N PRO A 4 -2.01 -16.46 -13.70
CA PRO A 4 -3.30 -15.81 -13.72
C PRO A 4 -3.16 -14.32 -14.03
N ARG A 5 -4.18 -13.76 -14.69
CA ARG A 5 -4.37 -12.31 -14.77
C ARG A 5 -4.88 -11.83 -13.42
N ILE A 6 -4.27 -10.80 -12.86
CA ILE A 6 -4.72 -10.23 -11.58
C ILE A 6 -5.63 -9.03 -11.81
N VAL A 7 -6.68 -8.95 -11.01
CA VAL A 7 -7.60 -7.82 -10.97
C VAL A 7 -7.39 -7.11 -9.63
N ILE A 8 -6.97 -5.86 -9.68
CA ILE A 8 -6.74 -5.01 -8.51
C ILE A 8 -7.87 -4.01 -8.42
N SER A 9 -8.60 -4.04 -7.32
CA SER A 9 -9.62 -3.06 -7.02
C SER A 9 -9.12 -2.08 -5.97
N THR A 10 -9.12 -0.79 -6.31
CA THR A 10 -8.68 0.28 -5.40
C THR A 10 -9.53 1.53 -5.60
N ASN A 11 -9.77 2.27 -4.52
CA ASN A 11 -10.37 3.61 -4.56
C ASN A 11 -9.34 4.73 -4.78
N SER A 12 -8.03 4.40 -4.78
CA SER A 12 -6.98 5.41 -4.95
C SER A 12 -6.68 5.65 -6.42
N GLN A 13 -7.24 6.72 -6.97
CA GLN A 13 -6.91 7.17 -8.33
C GLN A 13 -5.42 7.44 -8.51
N VAL A 14 -4.75 7.91 -7.44
CA VAL A 14 -3.30 8.14 -7.44
C VAL A 14 -2.55 6.82 -7.61
N ALA A 15 -2.94 5.76 -6.90
CA ALA A 15 -2.33 4.44 -7.06
C ALA A 15 -2.55 3.89 -8.48
N VAL A 16 -3.77 4.05 -9.02
CA VAL A 16 -4.09 3.66 -10.40
C VAL A 16 -3.16 4.35 -11.40
N GLY A 17 -3.02 5.68 -11.32
CA GLY A 17 -2.17 6.39 -12.27
C GLY A 17 -0.68 6.06 -12.18
N HIS A 18 -0.16 5.72 -11.00
CA HIS A 18 1.23 5.24 -10.88
C HIS A 18 1.43 3.84 -11.46
N ILE A 19 0.44 2.95 -11.33
CA ILE A 19 0.48 1.59 -11.90
C ILE A 19 0.25 1.63 -13.42
N ASP A 20 -0.60 2.52 -13.90
CA ASP A 20 -0.85 2.78 -15.33
C ASP A 20 0.25 3.63 -15.98
N LYS A 21 1.28 4.03 -15.21
CA LYS A 21 2.42 4.86 -15.65
C LYS A 21 2.04 6.26 -16.15
N SER A 22 0.79 6.69 -15.96
CA SER A 22 0.34 8.06 -16.23
C SER A 22 0.88 9.06 -15.21
N TYR A 23 1.22 8.59 -14.01
CA TYR A 23 1.86 9.40 -12.96
C TYR A 23 3.30 8.95 -12.68
N GLN A 24 4.20 9.92 -12.54
CA GLN A 24 5.58 9.69 -12.10
C GLN A 24 5.68 9.82 -10.58
N ALA A 25 6.18 8.78 -9.93
CA ALA A 25 6.53 8.84 -8.51
C ALA A 25 7.80 9.67 -8.34
N ARG A 26 7.68 10.79 -7.61
CA ARG A 26 8.81 11.66 -7.23
C ARG A 26 9.38 11.34 -5.85
N ASN A 27 8.60 10.65 -5.01
CA ASN A 27 9.03 10.25 -3.68
C ASN A 27 9.90 8.96 -3.79
N PRO A 28 11.14 8.94 -3.28
CA PRO A 28 12.03 7.79 -3.36
C PRO A 28 11.47 6.53 -2.67
N GLU A 29 10.67 6.67 -1.61
CA GLU A 29 10.00 5.53 -0.98
C GLU A 29 8.91 4.94 -1.89
N LEU A 30 8.11 5.81 -2.53
CA LEU A 30 7.08 5.37 -3.48
C LEU A 30 7.71 4.66 -4.70
N THR A 31 8.86 5.14 -5.17
CA THR A 31 9.62 4.49 -6.25
C THR A 31 10.06 3.08 -5.86
N LYS A 32 10.48 2.84 -4.62
CA LYS A 32 10.83 1.50 -4.13
C LYS A 32 9.62 0.56 -4.15
N TYR A 33 8.47 1.03 -3.68
CA TYR A 33 7.23 0.24 -3.69
C TYR A 33 6.78 -0.08 -5.11
N LEU A 34 6.84 0.88 -6.02
CA LEU A 34 6.52 0.66 -7.42
C LEU A 34 7.50 -0.32 -8.07
N ALA A 35 8.79 -0.24 -7.79
CA ALA A 35 9.77 -1.20 -8.30
C ALA A 35 9.49 -2.63 -7.81
N ALA A 36 9.13 -2.80 -6.53
CA ALA A 36 8.71 -4.10 -6.00
C ALA A 36 7.43 -4.60 -6.69
N PHE A 37 6.45 -3.72 -6.90
CA PHE A 37 5.23 -4.05 -7.63
C PHE A 37 5.53 -4.49 -9.07
N ARG A 38 6.43 -3.80 -9.79
CA ARG A 38 6.83 -4.20 -11.16
C ARG A 38 7.50 -5.57 -11.20
N ARG A 39 8.32 -5.90 -10.20
CA ARG A 39 8.91 -7.25 -10.07
C ARG A 39 7.84 -8.31 -9.79
N ALA A 40 6.81 -7.98 -9.02
CA ALA A 40 5.68 -8.90 -8.83
C ALA A 40 4.84 -9.02 -10.11
N GLU A 41 4.62 -7.92 -10.82
CA GLU A 41 3.84 -7.84 -12.07
C GLU A 41 4.39 -8.78 -13.16
N THR A 42 5.71 -8.96 -13.27
CA THR A 42 6.32 -9.89 -14.26
C THR A 42 5.92 -11.35 -14.07
N HIS A 43 5.44 -11.72 -12.88
CA HIS A 43 4.96 -13.08 -12.61
C HIS A 43 3.54 -13.32 -13.11
N PHE A 44 2.82 -12.26 -13.49
CA PHE A 44 1.43 -12.34 -13.96
C PHE A 44 1.35 -12.07 -15.46
N ARG A 45 0.35 -12.65 -16.12
CA ARG A 45 0.13 -12.44 -17.56
C ARG A 45 -0.47 -11.06 -17.88
N GLY A 46 -0.99 -10.38 -16.87
CA GLY A 46 -1.52 -9.03 -16.97
C GLY A 46 -2.16 -8.56 -15.68
N VAL A 47 -2.26 -7.24 -15.53
CA VAL A 47 -2.89 -6.54 -14.42
C VAL A 47 -4.07 -5.75 -14.94
N THR A 48 -5.18 -5.75 -14.23
CA THR A 48 -6.35 -4.92 -14.57
C THR A 48 -6.81 -4.20 -13.33
N MET A 49 -6.91 -2.88 -13.42
CA MET A 49 -7.37 -2.06 -12.32
C MET A 49 -8.84 -1.72 -12.50
N VAL A 50 -9.65 -1.98 -11.46
CA VAL A 50 -11.08 -1.69 -11.47
C VAL A 50 -11.36 -0.60 -10.43
N PRO A 51 -11.65 0.65 -10.86
CA PRO A 51 -11.84 1.79 -9.97
C PRO A 51 -13.13 1.73 -9.12
N ARG A 52 -14.00 0.74 -9.33
CA ARG A 52 -15.39 0.72 -8.85
C ARG A 52 -15.83 -0.59 -8.17
N ALA A 53 -14.91 -1.39 -7.64
CA ALA A 53 -15.35 -2.51 -6.82
C ALA A 53 -15.76 -2.04 -5.42
N ASN A 54 -16.68 -2.77 -4.80
CA ASN A 54 -16.98 -2.63 -3.38
C ASN A 54 -15.71 -2.94 -2.56
N ILE A 55 -14.99 -1.90 -2.15
CA ILE A 55 -13.79 -1.99 -1.31
C ILE A 55 -14.12 -1.99 0.19
N ALA A 56 -15.39 -2.14 0.57
CA ALA A 56 -15.83 -2.09 1.97
C ALA A 56 -15.08 -3.12 2.83
N ASP A 57 -14.87 -4.33 2.31
CA ASP A 57 -14.14 -5.37 3.03
C ASP A 57 -12.66 -4.99 3.21
N ALA A 58 -12.01 -4.51 2.16
CA ALA A 58 -10.62 -4.06 2.23
C ALA A 58 -10.43 -2.87 3.19
N ASP A 59 -11.36 -1.93 3.19
CA ASP A 59 -11.37 -0.77 4.10
C ASP A 59 -11.65 -1.18 5.55
N ALA A 60 -12.59 -2.12 5.77
CA ALA A 60 -12.84 -2.68 7.08
C ALA A 60 -11.62 -3.40 7.65
N LEU A 61 -10.89 -4.15 6.82
CA LEU A 61 -9.64 -4.81 7.22
C LEU A 61 -8.52 -3.81 7.52
N ALA A 62 -8.39 -2.77 6.69
CA ALA A 62 -7.42 -1.70 6.94
C ALA A 62 -7.70 -0.99 8.26
N LYS A 63 -8.97 -0.64 8.52
CA LYS A 63 -9.42 -0.03 9.77
C LYS A 63 -9.18 -0.94 10.97
N ALA A 64 -9.51 -2.22 10.86
CA ALA A 64 -9.27 -3.18 11.94
C ALA A 64 -7.78 -3.32 12.27
N THR A 65 -6.92 -3.33 11.24
CA THR A 65 -5.46 -3.38 11.41
C THR A 65 -4.92 -2.13 12.10
N VAL A 66 -5.37 -0.93 11.68
CA VAL A 66 -4.96 0.35 12.31
C VAL A 66 -5.45 0.44 13.76
N ALA A 67 -6.65 -0.08 14.04
CA ALA A 67 -7.23 -0.10 15.37
C ALA A 67 -6.71 -1.23 16.27
N ASN A 68 -5.79 -2.08 15.79
CA ASN A 68 -5.35 -3.33 16.45
C ASN A 68 -6.54 -4.20 16.91
N MET A 69 -7.65 -4.17 16.17
CA MET A 69 -8.82 -4.98 16.45
C MET A 69 -8.60 -6.42 15.94
N PRO A 70 -9.21 -7.43 16.60
CA PRO A 70 -9.18 -8.79 16.11
C PRO A 70 -9.80 -8.86 14.70
N LEU A 71 -9.02 -9.38 13.74
CA LEU A 71 -9.49 -9.60 12.38
C LEU A 71 -10.52 -10.75 12.38
N PRO A 72 -11.52 -10.72 11.46
CA PRO A 72 -12.49 -11.79 11.33
C PRO A 72 -11.82 -13.17 11.14
N PRO A 73 -12.43 -14.29 11.62
CA PRO A 73 -11.81 -15.62 11.59
C PRO A 73 -11.48 -16.16 10.20
N HIS A 74 -12.12 -15.62 9.16
CA HIS A 74 -11.92 -16.02 7.76
C HIS A 74 -10.81 -15.22 7.06
N VAL A 75 -10.13 -14.32 7.76
CA VAL A 75 -9.03 -13.50 7.21
C VAL A 75 -7.72 -14.18 7.49
N MET A 76 -7.11 -14.75 6.46
CA MET A 76 -5.77 -15.30 6.53
C MET A 76 -4.75 -14.18 6.28
N TYR A 77 -3.81 -13.98 7.21
CA TYR A 77 -2.71 -13.03 7.04
C TYR A 77 -1.39 -13.70 7.43
N ASP A 78 -0.32 -13.41 6.68
CA ASP A 78 1.03 -13.80 7.05
C ASP A 78 1.77 -12.57 7.59
N LYS A 79 2.32 -12.68 8.80
CA LYS A 79 3.11 -11.61 9.41
C LYS A 79 4.57 -11.88 9.09
N HIS A 80 5.08 -11.25 8.03
CA HIS A 80 6.51 -11.28 7.74
C HIS A 80 7.28 -10.51 8.84
N THR A 81 7.83 -11.24 9.81
CA THR A 81 8.61 -10.71 10.95
C THR A 81 10.03 -10.27 10.58
N ARG A 82 10.37 -10.14 9.29
CA ARG A 82 11.66 -9.60 8.89
C ARG A 82 11.67 -8.09 9.18
N SER A 83 12.57 -7.68 10.07
CA SER A 83 12.68 -6.36 10.69
C SER A 83 12.50 -5.18 9.71
N PRO A 84 11.93 -4.04 10.16
CA PRO A 84 11.54 -2.95 9.28
C PRO A 84 12.77 -2.19 8.80
N ALA A 85 12.96 -2.14 7.47
CA ALA A 85 13.82 -1.15 6.84
C ALA A 85 13.04 0.15 6.61
N LEU A 86 12.49 0.76 7.66
CA LEU A 86 12.03 2.16 7.66
C LEU A 86 12.25 2.76 9.05
N LYS A 87 13.46 3.28 9.28
CA LYS A 87 13.68 4.27 10.34
C LYS A 87 13.42 5.64 9.70
N HIS A 88 12.20 6.15 9.82
CA HIS A 88 11.95 7.58 9.56
C HIS A 88 11.16 8.20 10.71
N ALA A 89 11.90 9.01 11.48
CA ALA A 89 11.50 10.28 12.06
C ALA A 89 10.22 10.33 12.95
N ALA A 90 10.41 10.07 14.24
CA ALA A 90 9.88 10.94 15.30
C ALA A 90 11.12 11.68 15.86
N LEU A 91 11.20 13.00 16.00
CA LEU A 91 10.22 13.91 16.55
C LEU A 91 10.68 15.35 16.20
N HIS A 92 9.98 16.05 15.30
CA HIS A 92 10.02 17.51 15.22
C HIS A 92 8.65 18.05 15.67
N ARG A 93 8.50 18.26 16.98
CA ARG A 93 7.62 19.25 17.62
C ARG A 93 8.29 19.61 18.96
N GLY A 94 8.50 20.86 19.36
CA GLY A 94 7.83 22.08 18.94
C GLY A 94 8.73 23.33 18.92
N ILE A 95 8.32 24.22 18.04
CA ILE A 95 8.48 25.68 18.03
C ILE A 95 7.69 26.19 19.28
N ASN A 96 7.97 27.25 20.05
CA ASN A 96 8.73 28.49 19.87
C ASN A 96 8.67 29.33 21.19
N ARG A 97 9.57 30.32 21.34
CA ARG A 97 9.47 31.61 22.08
C ARG A 97 9.83 31.77 23.58
N HIS A 98 10.96 32.48 23.76
CA HIS A 98 11.19 33.76 24.48
C HIS A 98 11.05 33.95 26.01
N ASP A 99 12.03 34.75 26.49
CA ASP A 99 12.14 35.57 27.72
C ASP A 99 12.23 34.81 29.06
N THR A 100 13.19 35.08 29.95
CA THR A 100 13.99 36.28 30.26
C THR A 100 15.29 35.87 30.95
#